data_AF-A0A093IBE7-F1
#
_entry.id   AF-A0A093IBE7-F1
#
_cell.length_a   1.000
_cell.length_b   1.000
_cell.length_c   1.000
_cell.angle_alpha   90.00
_cell.angle_beta   90.00
_cell.angle_gamma   90.00
#
_symmetry.space_group_name_H-M   'P 1'
#
loop_
_entity.id
_entity.type
_entity.pdbx_description
1 polymer ?
#
loop_
_entity_poly.entity_id
_entity_poly.type
_entity_poly.pdbx_seq_one_letter_code
_entity_poly.pdbx_strand_id
1 'polypeptide(L)'
;RFFIIKESFLLYYAESEKKSFESNKYFNIHPKGVIPLGGCIVEPKEEPNMPYAIKISHEDFHGNIVLAAESEFEQGQWLEMLQESGKVTWKNAQLGEAMIESLEAQGLQLAKEKQEYLDKLMEETEELCLQREQKEELERLNQVLEAEKHRFEEVVRELRLEQEQIRRELELTARSLKGVEEEKKELGSLTQSLQKTLE
;
A
#
# COMPACT_ATOMS: atom_id res chain seq x y z
N ARG A 1 -28.99 -55.42 -11.68
CA ARG A 1 -28.00 -54.64 -10.88
C ARG A 1 -28.79 -53.66 -10.01
N PHE A 2 -28.28 -53.30 -8.83
CA PHE A 2 -28.97 -52.34 -7.95
C PHE A 2 -28.31 -50.96 -8.07
N PHE A 3 -29.09 -49.91 -8.31
CA PHE A 3 -28.61 -48.56 -8.57
C PHE A 3 -29.09 -47.57 -7.52
N ILE A 4 -28.25 -46.60 -7.19
CA ILE A 4 -28.53 -45.56 -6.19
C ILE A 4 -27.95 -44.24 -6.69
N ILE A 5 -28.74 -43.18 -6.63
CA ILE A 5 -28.23 -41.81 -6.80
C ILE A 5 -27.89 -41.26 -5.43
N LYS A 6 -26.65 -40.81 -5.27
CA LYS A 6 -26.21 -40.08 -4.09
C LYS A 6 -25.49 -38.82 -4.56
N GLU A 7 -26.01 -37.67 -4.17
CA GLU A 7 -25.51 -36.36 -4.62
C GLU A 7 -25.44 -36.34 -6.15
N SER A 8 -24.26 -36.10 -6.75
CA SER A 8 -24.07 -36.10 -8.21
C SER A 8 -23.45 -37.38 -8.75
N PHE A 9 -23.61 -38.51 -8.05
CA PHE A 9 -23.06 -39.80 -8.47
C PHE A 9 -24.14 -40.88 -8.56
N LEU A 10 -24.09 -41.65 -9.64
CA LEU A 10 -24.83 -42.89 -9.79
C LEU A 10 -23.94 -44.07 -9.39
N LEU A 11 -24.32 -44.74 -8.32
CA LEU A 11 -23.64 -45.88 -7.73
C LEU A 11 -24.35 -47.16 -8.17
N TYR A 12 -23.61 -48.21 -8.53
CA TYR A 12 -24.21 -49.51 -8.79
C TYR A 12 -23.58 -50.64 -7.99
N TYR A 13 -24.42 -51.56 -7.54
CA TYR A 13 -24.10 -52.68 -6.67
C TYR A 13 -24.53 -54.01 -7.30
N ALA A 14 -24.07 -55.12 -6.72
CA ALA A 14 -24.64 -56.43 -7.01
C ALA A 14 -26.11 -56.46 -6.63
N GLU A 15 -26.91 -57.24 -7.34
CA GLU A 15 -28.34 -57.38 -7.04
C GLU A 15 -28.61 -58.01 -5.66
N SER A 16 -27.69 -58.86 -5.18
CA SER A 16 -27.72 -59.42 -3.83
C SER A 16 -27.73 -58.35 -2.72
N GLU A 17 -27.13 -57.19 -2.97
CA GLU A 17 -27.05 -56.09 -2.00
C GLU A 17 -28.41 -55.41 -1.78
N LYS A 18 -29.36 -55.54 -2.74
CA LYS A 18 -30.70 -54.95 -2.64
C LYS A 18 -31.44 -55.45 -1.39
N LYS A 19 -31.42 -56.77 -1.15
CA LYS A 19 -32.10 -57.39 0.01
C LYS A 19 -31.50 -56.93 1.35
N SER A 20 -30.18 -56.81 1.41
CA SER A 20 -29.48 -56.34 2.61
C SER A 20 -29.77 -54.86 2.90
N PHE A 21 -29.86 -54.04 1.85
CA PHE A 21 -30.23 -52.64 1.97
C PHE A 21 -31.68 -52.48 2.47
N GLU A 22 -32.63 -53.21 1.89
CA GLU A 22 -34.04 -53.19 2.27
C GLU A 22 -34.25 -53.62 3.73
N SER A 23 -33.48 -54.60 4.23
CA SER A 23 -33.62 -55.10 5.61
C SER A 23 -32.93 -54.22 6.65
N ASN A 24 -31.71 -53.76 6.37
CA ASN A 24 -30.82 -53.18 7.38
C ASN A 24 -30.67 -51.66 7.26
N LYS A 25 -31.09 -51.06 6.13
CA LYS A 25 -30.91 -49.63 5.78
C LYS A 25 -29.46 -49.13 5.80
N TYR A 26 -28.47 -50.03 5.89
CA TYR A 26 -27.05 -49.70 5.79
C TYR A 26 -26.56 -49.97 4.37
N PHE A 27 -25.74 -49.05 3.85
CA PHE A 27 -25.09 -49.21 2.56
C PHE A 27 -23.76 -49.96 2.71
N ASN A 28 -23.49 -50.83 1.76
CA ASN A 28 -22.12 -51.24 1.50
C ASN A 28 -21.33 -50.02 0.99
N ILE A 29 -20.20 -49.71 1.62
CA ILE A 29 -19.37 -48.55 1.26
C ILE A 29 -18.57 -48.76 -0.04
N HIS A 30 -18.58 -49.98 -0.59
CA HIS A 30 -17.84 -50.36 -1.80
C HIS A 30 -18.80 -50.69 -2.94
N PRO A 31 -19.23 -49.69 -3.74
CA PRO A 31 -19.98 -49.95 -4.96
C PRO A 31 -19.13 -50.71 -5.98
N LYS A 32 -19.79 -51.41 -6.90
CA LYS A 32 -19.10 -52.04 -8.05
C LYS A 32 -18.66 -51.03 -9.09
N GLY A 33 -19.19 -49.82 -9.05
CA GLY A 33 -18.73 -48.70 -9.83
C GLY A 33 -19.52 -47.44 -9.50
N VAL A 34 -18.92 -46.32 -9.87
CA VAL A 34 -19.41 -44.98 -9.62
C VAL A 34 -19.38 -44.23 -10.94
N ILE A 35 -20.49 -43.59 -11.29
CA ILE A 35 -20.63 -42.80 -12.52
C ILE A 35 -20.88 -41.35 -12.08
N PRO A 36 -19.96 -40.40 -12.38
CA PRO A 36 -20.23 -38.99 -12.12
C PRO A 36 -21.33 -38.50 -13.08
N LEU A 37 -22.34 -37.81 -12.54
CA LEU A 37 -23.46 -37.28 -13.30
C LEU A 37 -23.26 -35.81 -13.71
N GLY A 38 -22.23 -35.15 -13.19
CA GLY A 38 -21.87 -33.80 -13.60
C GLY A 38 -21.56 -33.76 -15.09
N GLY A 39 -22.17 -32.82 -15.82
CA GLY A 39 -21.98 -32.66 -17.27
C GLY A 39 -22.57 -33.77 -18.15
N CYS A 40 -23.19 -34.81 -17.57
CA CYS A 40 -23.77 -35.91 -18.34
C CYS A 40 -25.08 -35.49 -19.02
N ILE A 41 -25.26 -35.93 -20.26
CA ILE A 41 -26.50 -35.83 -21.01
C ILE A 41 -27.32 -37.10 -20.74
N VAL A 42 -28.51 -36.94 -20.18
CA VAL A 42 -29.41 -38.03 -19.79
C VAL A 42 -30.72 -37.93 -20.58
N GLU A 43 -31.00 -38.94 -21.39
CA GLU A 43 -32.09 -38.94 -22.38
C GLU A 43 -32.87 -40.26 -22.35
N PRO A 44 -34.19 -40.25 -22.59
CA PRO A 44 -34.94 -41.48 -22.84
C PRO A 44 -34.49 -42.09 -24.18
N LYS A 45 -34.47 -43.42 -24.24
CA LYS A 45 -34.16 -44.17 -25.45
C LYS A 45 -35.05 -45.39 -25.54
N GLU A 46 -35.56 -45.67 -26.74
CA GLU A 46 -36.26 -46.92 -27.04
C GLU A 46 -35.31 -47.83 -27.83
N GLU A 47 -35.13 -49.05 -27.34
CA GLU A 47 -34.35 -50.09 -28.01
C GLU A 47 -35.22 -51.33 -28.22
N PRO A 48 -34.97 -52.15 -29.27
CA PRO A 48 -35.63 -53.44 -29.42
C PRO A 48 -35.36 -54.30 -28.17
N ASN A 49 -36.43 -54.63 -27.43
CA ASN A 49 -36.45 -55.35 -26.14
C ASN A 49 -36.20 -54.50 -24.87
N MET A 50 -36.00 -53.18 -24.97
CA MET A 50 -35.90 -52.27 -23.83
C MET A 50 -36.70 -50.99 -24.11
N PRO A 51 -38.03 -51.02 -23.95
CA PRO A 51 -38.90 -49.89 -24.29
C PRO A 51 -38.70 -48.69 -23.35
N TYR A 52 -38.21 -48.90 -22.13
CA TYR A 52 -38.04 -47.86 -21.12
C TYR A 52 -36.55 -47.60 -20.82
N ALA A 53 -35.73 -47.48 -21.86
CA ALA A 53 -34.29 -47.29 -21.68
C ALA A 53 -33.94 -45.83 -21.38
N ILE A 54 -32.87 -45.61 -20.62
CA ILE A 54 -32.31 -44.30 -20.30
C ILE A 54 -30.85 -44.34 -20.73
N LYS A 55 -30.46 -43.41 -21.59
CA LYS A 55 -29.10 -43.25 -22.06
C LYS A 55 -28.42 -42.13 -21.27
N ILE A 56 -27.27 -42.44 -20.67
CA ILE A 56 -26.37 -41.48 -20.03
C ILE A 56 -25.10 -41.40 -20.87
N SER A 57 -24.73 -40.19 -21.27
CA SER A 57 -23.57 -39.93 -22.12
C SER A 57 -22.76 -38.74 -21.64
N HIS A 58 -21.44 -38.82 -21.80
CA HIS A 58 -20.49 -37.75 -21.50
C HIS A 58 -19.36 -37.82 -22.53
N GLU A 59 -18.75 -36.69 -22.87
CA GLU A 59 -17.68 -36.62 -23.88
C GLU A 59 -16.46 -37.48 -23.47
N ASP A 60 -16.16 -37.52 -22.18
CA ASP A 60 -15.06 -38.32 -21.62
C ASP A 60 -15.39 -39.83 -21.46
N PHE A 61 -16.62 -40.27 -21.75
CA PHE A 61 -16.95 -41.69 -21.63
C PHE A 61 -16.53 -42.45 -22.89
N HIS A 62 -15.84 -43.58 -22.72
CA HIS A 62 -15.57 -44.55 -23.80
C HIS A 62 -16.81 -45.40 -24.15
N GLY A 63 -17.97 -44.74 -24.32
CA GLY A 63 -19.25 -45.37 -24.64
C GLY A 63 -20.43 -44.79 -23.85
N ASN A 64 -21.64 -45.06 -24.32
CA ASN A 64 -22.87 -44.64 -23.63
C ASN A 64 -23.28 -45.68 -22.59
N ILE A 65 -23.75 -45.23 -21.44
CA ILE A 65 -24.33 -46.08 -20.42
C ILE A 65 -25.83 -46.14 -20.69
N VAL A 66 -26.37 -47.35 -20.82
CA VAL A 66 -27.81 -47.56 -21.03
C VAL A 66 -28.37 -48.32 -19.84
N LEU A 67 -29.38 -47.73 -19.21
CA LEU A 67 -30.17 -48.32 -18.12
C LEU A 67 -31.55 -48.68 -18.68
N ALA A 68 -32.20 -49.69 -18.13
CA ALA A 68 -33.58 -50.02 -18.47
C ALA A 68 -34.43 -49.94 -17.20
N ALA A 69 -35.52 -49.18 -17.25
CA ALA A 69 -36.52 -49.12 -16.19
C ALA A 69 -37.59 -50.20 -16.39
N GLU A 70 -38.33 -50.53 -15.33
CA GLU A 70 -39.38 -51.56 -15.39
C GLU A 70 -40.70 -51.01 -15.98
N SER A 71 -40.87 -49.68 -15.96
CA SER A 71 -42.04 -48.99 -16.51
C SER A 71 -41.68 -47.58 -17.03
N GLU A 72 -42.56 -47.02 -17.85
CA GLU A 72 -42.49 -45.62 -18.29
C GLU A 72 -42.49 -44.64 -17.11
N PHE A 73 -43.28 -44.94 -16.07
CA PHE A 73 -43.34 -44.13 -14.86
C PHE A 73 -41.99 -44.09 -14.14
N GLU A 74 -41.36 -45.26 -13.93
CA GLU A 74 -40.02 -45.31 -13.33
C GLU A 74 -38.97 -44.65 -14.21
N GLN A 75 -39.05 -44.82 -15.53
CA GLN A 75 -38.16 -44.16 -16.47
C GLN A 75 -38.20 -42.64 -16.30
N GLY A 76 -39.40 -42.06 -16.22
CA GLY A 76 -39.60 -40.63 -15.98
C GLY A 76 -39.00 -40.17 -14.66
N GLN A 77 -39.25 -40.90 -13.57
CA GLN A 77 -38.69 -40.57 -12.25
C GLN A 77 -37.16 -40.62 -12.23
N TRP A 78 -36.56 -41.67 -12.81
CA TRP A 78 -35.11 -41.80 -12.88
C TRP A 78 -34.48 -40.73 -13.77
N LEU A 79 -35.11 -40.40 -14.90
CA LEU A 79 -34.66 -39.33 -15.79
C LEU A 79 -34.58 -37.98 -15.06
N GLU A 80 -35.64 -37.61 -14.34
CA GLU A 80 -35.70 -36.37 -13.56
C GLU A 80 -34.62 -36.35 -12.47
N MET A 81 -34.52 -37.42 -11.67
CA MET A 81 -33.52 -37.49 -10.59
C MET A 81 -32.08 -37.42 -11.10
N LEU A 82 -31.77 -38.10 -12.21
CA LEU A 82 -30.43 -38.08 -12.81
C LEU A 82 -30.07 -36.69 -13.35
N GLN A 83 -31.00 -36.04 -14.03
CA GLN A 83 -30.80 -34.69 -14.57
C GLN A 83 -30.62 -33.66 -13.45
N GLU A 84 -31.45 -33.71 -12.41
CA GLU A 84 -31.35 -32.76 -11.30
C GLU A 84 -30.06 -32.94 -10.52
N SER A 85 -29.66 -34.20 -10.30
CA SER A 85 -28.40 -34.54 -9.62
C SER A 85 -27.16 -34.05 -10.38
N GLY A 86 -27.19 -34.04 -11.71
CA GLY A 86 -26.12 -33.49 -12.54
C GLY A 86 -25.99 -31.95 -12.46
N LYS A 87 -27.10 -31.23 -12.31
CA LYS A 87 -27.12 -29.75 -12.26
C LYS A 87 -26.48 -29.17 -11.00
N VAL A 88 -26.62 -29.85 -9.86
CA VAL A 88 -26.16 -29.34 -8.55
C VAL A 88 -24.64 -29.14 -8.53
N THR A 89 -23.86 -30.11 -9.01
CA THR A 89 -22.40 -29.98 -9.07
C THR A 89 -21.95 -28.85 -9.99
N TRP A 90 -22.63 -28.67 -11.13
CA TRP A 90 -22.28 -27.61 -12.08
C TRP A 90 -22.53 -26.21 -11.50
N LYS A 91 -23.68 -26.00 -10.84
CA LYS A 91 -23.98 -24.73 -10.15
C LYS A 91 -22.99 -24.43 -9.02
N ASN A 92 -22.62 -25.44 -8.24
CA ASN A 92 -21.65 -25.28 -7.16
C ASN A 92 -20.25 -24.91 -7.68
N ALA A 93 -19.82 -25.53 -8.80
CA ALA A 93 -18.57 -25.18 -9.45
C ALA A 93 -18.58 -23.73 -9.97
N GLN A 94 -19.69 -23.30 -10.61
CA GLN A 94 -19.84 -21.93 -11.10
C GLN A 94 -19.81 -20.89 -9.98
N LEU A 95 -20.46 -21.16 -8.85
CA LEU A 95 -20.42 -20.29 -7.68
C LEU A 95 -19.02 -20.21 -7.08
N GLY A 96 -18.29 -21.33 -7.05
CA GLY A 96 -16.90 -21.38 -6.61
C GLY A 96 -15.99 -20.52 -7.48
N GLU A 97 -16.11 -20.63 -8.80
CA GLU A 97 -15.34 -19.82 -9.76
C GLU A 97 -15.60 -18.33 -9.58
N ALA A 98 -16.87 -17.91 -9.55
CA ALA A 98 -17.24 -16.51 -9.36
C ALA A 98 -16.74 -15.94 -8.01
N MET A 99 -16.68 -16.76 -6.97
CA MET A 99 -16.12 -16.37 -5.69
C MET A 99 -14.61 -16.20 -5.75
N ILE A 100 -13.90 -17.09 -6.45
CA ILE A 100 -12.45 -16.99 -6.66
C ILE A 100 -12.13 -15.71 -7.44
N GLU A 101 -12.80 -15.47 -8.57
CA GLU A 101 -12.61 -14.24 -9.38
C GLU A 101 -12.80 -12.97 -8.55
N SER A 102 -13.84 -12.94 -7.68
CA SER A 102 -14.11 -11.81 -6.80
C SER A 102 -12.99 -11.60 -5.76
N LEU A 103 -12.49 -12.68 -5.17
CA LEU A 103 -11.38 -12.62 -4.20
C LEU A 103 -10.08 -12.18 -4.86
N GLU A 104 -9.79 -12.64 -6.08
CA GLU A 104 -8.62 -12.21 -6.86
C GLU A 104 -8.69 -10.73 -7.20
N ALA A 105 -9.85 -10.22 -7.64
CA ALA A 105 -10.06 -8.81 -7.91
C ALA A 105 -9.87 -7.93 -6.67
N GLN A 106 -10.41 -8.36 -5.52
CA GLN A 106 -10.20 -7.66 -4.24
C GLN A 106 -8.73 -7.68 -3.81
N GLY A 107 -8.05 -8.83 -3.97
CA GLY A 107 -6.63 -8.96 -3.65
C GLY A 107 -5.75 -8.05 -4.51
N LEU A 108 -6.05 -7.97 -5.82
CA LEU A 108 -5.35 -7.09 -6.75
C LEU A 108 -5.57 -5.61 -6.38
N GLN A 109 -6.80 -5.23 -6.07
CA GLN A 109 -7.14 -3.87 -5.67
C GLN A 109 -6.41 -3.48 -4.37
N LEU A 110 -6.39 -4.36 -3.37
CA LEU A 110 -5.70 -4.12 -2.10
C LEU A 110 -4.18 -3.98 -2.31
N ALA A 111 -3.58 -4.80 -3.18
CA ALA A 111 -2.17 -4.69 -3.51
C ALA A 111 -1.84 -3.35 -4.18
N LYS A 112 -2.72 -2.87 -5.06
CA LYS A 112 -2.58 -1.57 -5.70
C LYS A 112 -2.67 -0.42 -4.70
N GLU A 113 -3.68 -0.43 -3.83
CA GLU A 113 -3.83 0.59 -2.78
C GLU A 113 -2.61 0.62 -1.85
N LYS A 114 -2.12 -0.55 -1.43
CA LYS A 114 -0.89 -0.65 -0.63
C LYS A 114 0.30 -0.01 -1.33
N GLN A 115 0.47 -0.25 -2.63
CA GLN A 115 1.57 0.35 -3.39
C GLN A 115 1.42 1.88 -3.45
N GLU A 116 0.23 2.40 -3.75
CA GLU A 116 -0.04 3.84 -3.78
C GLU A 116 0.23 4.51 -2.43
N TYR A 117 -0.09 3.84 -1.31
CA TYR A 117 0.24 4.35 0.03
C TYR A 117 1.75 4.36 0.30
N LEU A 118 2.47 3.33 -0.13
CA LEU A 118 3.92 3.28 0.01
C LEU A 118 4.61 4.38 -0.81
N ASP A 119 4.15 4.61 -2.05
CA ASP A 119 4.70 5.64 -2.92
C ASP A 119 4.54 7.04 -2.30
N LYS A 120 3.36 7.34 -1.72
CA LYS A 120 3.12 8.61 -0.99
C LYS A 120 4.03 8.76 0.23
N LEU A 121 4.20 7.69 1.00
CA LEU A 121 5.08 7.73 2.18
C LEU A 121 6.55 7.96 1.77
N MET A 122 6.98 7.40 0.64
CA MET A 122 8.30 7.64 0.10
C MET A 122 8.47 9.11 -0.31
N GLU A 123 7.50 9.67 -1.05
CA GLU A 123 7.50 11.09 -1.44
C GLU A 123 7.57 12.01 -0.22
N GLU A 124 6.73 11.81 0.79
CA GLU A 124 6.76 12.58 2.04
C GLU A 124 8.11 12.44 2.78
N THR A 125 8.71 11.26 2.76
CA THR A 125 10.02 11.02 3.39
C THR A 125 11.13 11.77 2.67
N GLU A 126 11.11 11.77 1.33
CA GLU A 126 12.08 12.50 0.51
C GLU A 126 11.96 14.02 0.73
N GLU A 127 10.74 14.55 0.76
CA GLU A 127 10.49 15.96 1.05
C GLU A 127 11.00 16.36 2.45
N LEU A 128 10.74 15.53 3.47
CA LEU A 128 11.23 15.78 4.82
C LEU A 128 12.76 15.74 4.91
N CYS A 129 13.41 14.83 4.17
CA CYS A 129 14.87 14.79 4.07
C CYS A 129 15.42 16.08 3.47
N LEU A 130 14.84 16.56 2.37
CA LEU A 130 15.25 17.83 1.74
C LEU A 130 15.04 19.03 2.67
N GLN A 131 13.90 19.10 3.34
CA GLN A 131 13.63 20.18 4.31
C GLN A 131 14.62 20.16 5.48
N ARG A 132 14.98 18.96 5.95
CA ARG A 132 15.97 18.81 7.01
C ARG A 132 17.34 19.29 6.56
N GLU A 133 17.79 18.92 5.36
CA GLU A 133 19.08 19.36 4.81
C GLU A 133 19.13 20.89 4.66
N GLN A 134 18.07 21.51 4.13
CA GLN A 134 17.96 22.97 4.03
C GLN A 134 18.00 23.65 5.40
N LYS A 135 17.32 23.07 6.40
CA LYS A 135 17.34 23.59 7.76
C LYS A 135 18.73 23.50 8.37
N GLU A 136 19.44 22.38 8.20
CA GLU A 136 20.81 22.21 8.68
C GLU A 136 21.77 23.23 8.01
N GLU A 137 21.59 23.52 6.72
CA GLU A 137 22.38 24.54 6.01
C GLU A 137 22.08 25.96 6.53
N LEU A 138 20.80 26.30 6.74
CA LEU A 138 20.40 27.57 7.33
C LEU A 138 20.95 27.75 8.74
N GLU A 139 20.94 26.71 9.57
CA GLU A 139 21.52 26.76 10.92
C GLU A 139 23.03 27.01 10.86
N ARG A 140 23.76 26.37 9.94
CA ARG A 140 25.20 26.65 9.72
C ARG A 140 25.44 28.09 9.28
N LEU A 141 24.66 28.60 8.33
CA LEU A 141 24.79 29.98 7.86
C LEU A 141 24.50 30.98 8.99
N ASN A 142 23.48 30.71 9.81
CA ASN A 142 23.13 31.57 10.94
C ASN A 142 24.27 31.64 11.97
N GLN A 143 24.93 30.52 12.27
CA GLN A 143 26.11 30.52 13.15
C GLN A 143 27.26 31.38 12.62
N VAL A 144 27.53 31.33 11.32
CA VAL A 144 28.55 32.17 10.68
C VAL A 144 28.18 33.65 10.76
N LEU A 145 26.91 33.98 10.48
CA LEU A 145 26.40 35.34 10.56
C LEU A 145 26.44 35.90 11.99
N GLU A 146 26.09 35.11 12.99
CA GLU A 146 26.20 35.52 14.40
C GLU A 146 27.66 35.79 14.79
N ALA A 147 28.59 34.93 14.38
CA ALA A 147 30.01 35.14 14.64
C ALA A 147 30.55 36.39 13.94
N GLU A 148 30.14 36.64 12.69
CA GLU A 148 30.52 37.84 11.95
C GLU A 148 29.93 39.12 12.55
N LYS A 149 28.66 39.08 12.96
CA LYS A 149 28.01 40.17 13.69
C LYS A 149 28.78 40.50 14.96
N HIS A 150 29.18 39.51 15.76
CA HIS A 150 29.94 39.74 16.98
C HIS A 150 31.30 40.41 16.70
N ARG A 151 32.01 39.96 15.66
CA ARG A 151 33.26 40.61 15.22
C ARG A 151 33.04 42.06 14.81
N PHE A 152 31.98 42.36 14.06
CA PHE A 152 31.64 43.74 13.71
C PHE A 152 31.31 44.59 14.94
N GLU A 153 30.56 44.05 15.90
CA GLU A 153 30.23 44.73 17.15
C GLU A 153 31.49 45.06 17.99
N GLU A 154 32.48 44.17 17.99
CA GLU A 154 33.78 44.41 18.63
C GLU A 154 34.55 45.54 17.95
N VAL A 155 34.71 45.49 16.63
CA VAL A 155 35.40 46.54 15.86
C VAL A 155 34.72 47.90 16.05
N VAL A 156 33.39 47.95 16.00
CA VAL A 156 32.63 49.19 16.24
C VAL A 156 32.88 49.72 17.65
N ARG A 157 32.99 48.84 18.65
CA ARG A 157 33.27 49.24 20.04
C ARG A 157 34.68 49.82 20.17
N GLU A 158 35.68 49.17 19.57
CA GLU A 158 37.07 49.64 19.55
C GLU A 158 37.18 51.01 18.86
N LEU A 159 36.60 51.17 17.67
CA LEU A 159 36.60 52.44 16.94
C LEU A 159 35.93 53.58 17.73
N ARG A 160 34.88 53.29 18.51
CA ARG A 160 34.25 54.29 19.39
C ARG A 160 35.17 54.70 20.54
N LEU A 161 35.91 53.77 21.13
CA LEU A 161 36.88 54.08 22.18
C LEU A 161 38.04 54.92 21.63
N GLU A 162 38.57 54.56 20.47
CA GLU A 162 39.61 55.34 19.77
C GLU A 162 39.11 56.75 19.43
N GLN A 163 37.91 56.88 18.88
CA GLN A 163 37.31 58.18 18.56
C GLN A 163 37.23 59.08 19.81
N GLU A 164 36.77 58.53 20.93
CA GLU A 164 36.65 59.26 22.18
C GLU A 164 38.02 59.66 22.75
N GLN A 165 39.03 58.80 22.61
CA GLN A 165 40.41 59.12 22.99
C GLN A 165 40.98 60.25 22.12
N ILE A 166 40.87 60.15 20.80
CA ILE A 166 41.33 61.18 19.86
C ILE A 166 40.66 62.52 20.18
N ARG A 167 39.36 62.50 20.48
CA ARG A 167 38.62 63.71 20.88
C ARG A 167 39.23 64.38 22.11
N ARG A 168 39.55 63.62 23.16
CA ARG A 168 40.18 64.16 24.38
C ARG A 168 41.57 64.72 24.10
N GLU A 169 42.38 64.01 23.32
CA GLU A 169 43.72 64.48 22.92
C GLU A 169 43.64 65.78 22.11
N LEU A 170 42.64 65.91 21.24
CA LEU A 170 42.39 67.11 20.44
C LEU A 170 41.93 68.29 21.31
N GLU A 171 41.08 68.05 22.31
CA GLU A 171 40.68 69.05 23.30
C GLU A 171 41.87 69.53 24.16
N LEU A 172 42.75 68.62 24.59
CA LEU A 172 43.98 68.97 25.31
C LEU A 172 44.92 69.80 24.44
N THR A 173 45.13 69.37 23.20
CA THR A 173 45.98 70.09 22.23
C THR A 173 45.44 71.50 21.97
N ALA A 174 44.14 71.66 21.81
CA ALA A 174 43.51 72.97 21.62
C ALA A 174 43.71 73.89 22.83
N ARG A 175 43.63 73.35 24.06
CA ARG A 175 43.91 74.12 25.29
C ARG A 175 45.37 74.55 25.38
N SER A 176 46.30 73.64 25.11
CA SER A 176 47.73 73.95 25.07
C SER A 176 48.06 75.01 24.03
N LEU A 177 47.48 74.90 22.82
CA LEU A 177 47.68 75.88 21.75
C LEU A 177 47.18 77.28 22.16
N LYS A 178 46.04 77.35 22.85
CA LYS A 178 45.50 78.60 23.38
C LYS A 178 46.44 79.23 24.42
N GLY A 179 47.01 78.43 25.32
CA GLY A 179 48.00 78.89 26.30
C GLY A 179 49.26 79.47 25.63
N VAL A 180 49.79 78.79 24.60
CA VAL A 180 50.93 79.30 23.82
C VAL A 180 50.58 80.61 23.09
N GLU A 181 49.38 80.74 22.55
CA GLU A 181 48.91 81.98 21.91
C GLU A 181 48.85 83.14 22.92
N GLU A 182 48.43 82.88 24.16
CA GLU A 182 48.39 83.85 25.26
C GLU A 182 49.82 84.26 25.66
N GLU A 183 50.72 83.31 25.91
CA GLU A 183 52.14 83.58 26.20
C GLU A 183 52.82 84.38 25.08
N LYS A 184 52.53 84.07 23.82
CA LYS A 184 53.04 84.81 22.65
C LYS A 184 52.56 86.27 22.67
N LYS A 185 51.29 86.53 23.04
CA LYS A 185 50.77 87.90 23.16
C LYS A 185 51.43 88.66 24.29
N GLU A 186 51.66 88.02 25.44
CA GLU A 186 52.36 88.62 26.58
C GLU A 186 53.82 88.94 26.25
N LEU A 187 54.54 88.01 25.61
CA LEU A 187 55.89 88.26 25.11
C LEU A 187 55.92 89.40 24.09
N GLY A 188 54.94 89.46 23.20
CA GLY A 188 54.81 90.55 22.22
C GLY A 188 54.61 91.92 22.89
N SER A 189 53.75 92.01 23.91
CA SER A 189 53.52 93.26 24.65
C SER A 189 54.76 93.67 25.47
N LEU A 190 55.43 92.72 26.11
CA LEU A 190 56.69 92.95 26.84
C LEU A 190 57.78 93.46 25.89
N THR A 191 57.90 92.85 24.71
CA THR A 191 58.87 93.26 23.68
C THR A 191 58.58 94.69 23.22
N GLN A 192 57.32 95.03 22.93
CA GLN A 192 56.93 96.41 22.58
C GLN A 192 57.23 97.41 23.71
N SER A 193 56.97 97.03 24.97
CA SER A 193 57.27 97.90 26.11
C SER A 193 58.78 98.14 26.25
N LEU A 194 59.59 97.09 26.12
CA LEU A 194 61.04 97.21 26.14
C LEU A 194 61.54 98.09 25.00
N GLN A 195 60.97 97.93 23.79
CA GLN A 195 61.32 98.71 22.62
C GLN A 195 61.04 100.22 22.83
N LYS A 196 59.89 100.57 23.43
CA LYS A 196 59.56 101.96 23.83
C LYS A 196 60.43 102.52 24.95
N THR A 197 61.07 101.67 25.75
CA THR A 197 61.96 102.10 26.84
C THR A 197 63.39 102.33 26.34
N LEU A 198 63.70 101.85 25.13
CA LEU A 198 64.99 101.96 24.45
C LEU A 198 65.03 103.09 23.39
N GLU A 199 63.86 103.67 23.04
CA GLU A 199 63.71 104.92 22.26
C GLU A 199 63.71 106.14 23.19
#